data_AF-A0A494V331-F1
#
_entry.id   AF-A0A494V331-F1
#
_cell.length_a   1.000
_cell.length_b   1.000
_cell.length_c   1.000
_cell.angle_alpha   90.00
_cell.angle_beta   90.00
_cell.angle_gamma   90.00
#
_symmetry.space_group_name_H-M   'P 1'
#
loop_
_entity.id
_entity.type
_entity.pdbx_description
1 polymer ?
#
loop_
_entity_poly.entity_id
_entity_poly.type
_entity_poly.pdbx_seq_one_letter_code
_entity_poly.pdbx_strand_id
1 'polypeptide(L)'
;MTGGEISRDTRLSAHSTVSTSLALCSDRELRELVDAAAPAGSGIGGTTALLDVGGTPVFVKQVPLTDLERRPENMRSTANLFELPAFCQYGVGSIGGPGFGAWRELAAHTMTTNWVIAGDHEGFPLMHHWRVLPGPGRPLPEELADVERAVAYWGGGQGIRRRIEALQQSSASLMLFLEYIPQSLHDWLGVRIGDGGDAAERACAMVAGELEAGIAFMNARGLLHFDAHFENILTDGRRLFFTDYGLALSSRFALTPEEAAFLDRHRGYDRCYAATHLVNWLAFALYGYEPEERGAFVRSCAQGEVPPGNVPAAIAAVLVRHAPVAAVMGDFFRRFRQESRTTPYPLEALRRAALLDTPRGGSSL
;
A
#
# COMPACT_ATOMS: atom_id res chain seq x y z
N MET A 1 13.36 18.15 -12.05
CA MET A 1 13.56 17.41 -13.32
C MET A 1 12.25 16.74 -13.65
N THR A 2 11.60 17.13 -14.75
CA THR A 2 10.43 16.42 -15.27
C THR A 2 10.90 15.06 -15.77
N GLY A 3 10.61 13.99 -15.01
CA GLY A 3 10.91 12.63 -15.44
C GLY A 3 10.26 12.37 -16.79
N GLY A 4 11.06 12.03 -17.80
CA GLY A 4 10.53 11.62 -19.09
C GLY A 4 9.72 10.34 -18.93
N GLU A 5 8.68 10.18 -19.74
CA GLU A 5 7.88 8.95 -19.78
C GLU A 5 8.78 7.73 -19.98
N ILE A 6 8.74 6.79 -19.03
CA ILE A 6 9.49 5.54 -19.16
C ILE A 6 8.58 4.55 -19.89
N SER A 7 8.87 4.31 -21.17
CA SER A 7 8.10 3.35 -21.96
C SER A 7 8.21 1.93 -21.39
N ARG A 8 7.14 1.13 -21.54
CA ARG A 8 7.14 -0.28 -21.12
C ARG A 8 8.32 -1.06 -21.69
N ASP A 9 8.66 -0.86 -22.96
CA ASP A 9 9.78 -1.56 -23.59
C ASP A 9 11.13 -1.25 -22.91
N THR A 10 11.35 0.02 -22.54
CA THR A 10 12.54 0.42 -21.78
C THR A 10 12.57 -0.27 -20.41
N ARG A 11 11.43 -0.29 -19.71
CA ARG A 11 11.30 -0.96 -18.41
C ARG A 11 11.55 -2.46 -18.50
N LEU A 12 11.00 -3.13 -19.51
CA LEU A 12 11.19 -4.57 -19.74
C LEU A 12 12.63 -4.92 -20.14
N SER A 13 13.29 -4.07 -20.93
CA SER A 13 14.70 -4.24 -21.29
C SER A 13 15.62 -4.11 -20.07
N ALA A 14 15.41 -3.07 -19.26
CA ALA A 14 16.10 -2.90 -17.98
C ALA A 14 15.84 -4.09 -17.05
N HIS A 15 14.59 -4.53 -16.95
CA HIS A 15 14.21 -5.67 -16.14
C HIS A 15 14.91 -6.96 -16.55
N SER A 16 14.96 -7.27 -17.85
CA SER A 16 15.66 -8.44 -18.36
C SER A 16 17.15 -8.41 -18.01
N THR A 17 17.78 -7.23 -18.15
CA THR A 17 19.22 -7.04 -17.87
C THR A 17 19.52 -7.21 -16.39
N VAL A 18 18.80 -6.47 -15.53
CA VAL A 18 19.00 -6.49 -14.07
C VAL A 18 18.65 -7.87 -13.50
N SER A 19 17.54 -8.47 -13.93
CA SER A 19 17.12 -9.80 -13.47
C SER A 19 18.18 -10.86 -13.78
N THR A 20 18.76 -10.83 -14.98
CA THR A 20 19.83 -11.75 -15.38
C THR A 20 21.08 -11.55 -14.51
N SER A 21 21.52 -10.29 -14.33
CA SER A 21 22.69 -9.99 -13.49
C SER A 21 22.52 -10.47 -12.06
N LEU A 22 21.36 -10.20 -11.43
CA LEU A 22 21.08 -10.63 -10.06
C LEU A 22 20.92 -12.14 -9.92
N ALA A 23 20.35 -12.82 -10.93
CA ALA A 23 20.19 -14.27 -10.92
C ALA A 23 21.52 -15.03 -11.00
N LEU A 24 22.55 -14.43 -11.62
CA LEU A 24 23.90 -14.99 -11.71
C LEU A 24 24.71 -14.82 -10.42
N CYS A 25 24.29 -13.95 -9.50
CA CYS A 25 24.95 -13.75 -8.22
C CYS A 25 24.64 -14.90 -7.24
N SER A 26 25.69 -15.34 -6.53
CA SER A 26 25.58 -16.16 -5.34
C SER A 26 24.98 -15.39 -4.16
N ASP A 27 24.54 -16.10 -3.13
CA ASP A 27 24.01 -15.49 -1.91
C ASP A 27 25.04 -14.58 -1.21
N ARG A 28 26.33 -14.92 -1.30
CA ARG A 28 27.42 -14.10 -0.77
C ARG A 28 27.54 -12.79 -1.53
N GLU A 29 27.54 -12.84 -2.86
CA GLU A 29 27.64 -11.63 -3.70
C GLU A 29 26.41 -10.74 -3.52
N LEU A 30 25.20 -11.32 -3.43
CA LEU A 30 23.98 -10.56 -3.16
C LEU A 30 24.03 -9.89 -1.77
N ARG A 31 24.58 -10.58 -0.76
CA ARG A 31 24.78 -9.99 0.57
C ARG A 31 25.74 -8.80 0.52
N GLU A 32 26.89 -8.96 -0.13
CA GLU A 32 27.89 -7.89 -0.31
C GLU A 32 27.29 -6.67 -1.02
N LEU A 33 26.47 -6.88 -2.06
CA LEU A 33 25.76 -5.80 -2.75
C LEU A 33 24.76 -5.06 -1.83
N VAL A 34 23.98 -5.80 -1.06
CA VAL A 34 22.97 -5.22 -0.15
C VAL A 34 23.62 -4.48 1.01
N ASP A 35 24.73 -4.99 1.54
CA ASP A 35 25.45 -4.36 2.67
C ASP A 35 26.16 -3.07 2.25
N ALA A 36 26.55 -2.95 0.97
CA ALA A 36 27.15 -1.74 0.39
C ALA A 36 26.12 -0.71 -0.11
N ALA A 37 24.83 -1.08 -0.16
CA ALA A 37 23.78 -0.24 -0.72
C ALA A 37 23.49 0.99 0.16
N ALA A 38 23.09 2.10 -0.47
CA ALA A 38 22.70 3.31 0.25
C ALA A 38 21.38 3.07 1.01
N PRO A 39 21.30 3.30 2.32
CA PRO A 39 20.04 3.18 3.06
C PRO A 39 19.00 4.16 2.52
N ALA A 40 17.76 3.69 2.32
CA ALA A 40 16.65 4.50 1.82
C ALA A 40 15.54 4.70 2.88
N GLY A 41 15.36 3.76 3.81
CA GLY A 41 14.32 3.84 4.84
C GLY A 41 14.16 2.56 5.68
N SER A 42 13.28 2.61 6.67
CA SER A 42 12.95 1.46 7.53
C SER A 42 11.54 1.58 8.11
N GLY A 43 10.84 0.46 8.26
CA GLY A 43 9.53 0.37 8.94
C GLY A 43 9.13 -1.09 9.20
N ILE A 44 7.86 -1.34 9.51
CA ILE A 44 7.36 -2.70 9.84
C ILE A 44 7.51 -3.69 8.68
N GLY A 45 7.32 -3.23 7.45
CA GLY A 45 7.56 -4.01 6.24
C GLY A 45 9.04 -4.33 5.96
N GLY A 46 9.97 -3.81 6.77
CA GLY A 46 11.40 -4.06 6.66
C GLY A 46 12.24 -2.82 6.38
N THR A 47 13.50 -3.03 6.00
CA THR A 47 14.45 -1.96 5.66
C THR A 47 14.61 -1.85 4.15
N THR A 48 14.79 -0.63 3.64
CA THR A 48 14.95 -0.36 2.22
C THR A 48 16.31 0.23 1.90
N ALA A 49 16.82 -0.09 0.71
CA ALA A 49 18.10 0.40 0.22
C ALA A 49 18.05 0.65 -1.30
N LEU A 50 18.96 1.49 -1.79
CA LEU A 50 19.15 1.75 -3.21
C LEU A 50 20.50 1.21 -3.65
N LEU A 51 20.49 0.41 -4.72
CA LEU A 51 21.69 -0.14 -5.33
C LEU A 51 21.74 0.16 -6.82
N ASP A 52 22.94 0.06 -7.39
CA ASP A 52 23.17 0.14 -8.83
C ASP A 52 23.55 -1.26 -9.34
N VAL A 53 22.81 -1.75 -10.35
CA VAL A 53 23.15 -2.97 -11.09
C VAL A 53 23.41 -2.59 -12.53
N GLY A 54 24.70 -2.47 -12.88
CA GLY A 54 25.12 -2.18 -14.25
C GLY A 54 24.58 -0.84 -14.78
N GLY A 55 24.58 0.21 -13.94
CA GLY A 55 24.05 1.53 -14.29
C GLY A 55 22.54 1.68 -14.15
N THR A 56 21.84 0.65 -13.67
CA THR A 56 20.40 0.70 -13.40
C THR A 56 20.13 0.80 -11.90
N PRO A 57 19.43 1.83 -11.42
CA PRO A 57 19.05 1.92 -10.02
C PRO A 57 17.98 0.88 -9.68
N VAL A 58 18.17 0.19 -8.56
CA VAL A 58 17.29 -0.88 -8.07
C VAL A 58 16.96 -0.60 -6.61
N PHE A 59 15.68 -0.60 -6.30
CA PHE A 59 15.18 -0.49 -4.94
C PHE A 59 15.16 -1.87 -4.30
N VAL A 60 15.75 -2.03 -3.12
CA VAL A 60 15.71 -3.29 -2.38
C VAL A 60 14.87 -3.13 -1.13
N LYS A 61 13.87 -4.00 -0.98
CA LYS A 61 13.13 -4.18 0.27
C LYS A 61 13.60 -5.45 0.95
N GLN A 62 14.01 -5.34 2.22
CA GLN A 62 14.44 -6.47 3.05
C GLN A 62 13.35 -6.80 4.05
N VAL A 63 12.56 -7.83 3.79
CA VAL A 63 11.44 -8.24 4.64
C VAL A 63 11.93 -9.32 5.63
N PRO A 64 11.73 -9.17 6.95
CA PRO A 64 12.09 -10.23 7.91
C PRO A 64 11.37 -11.55 7.58
N LEU A 65 12.13 -12.64 7.58
CA LEU A 65 11.61 -13.98 7.29
C LEU A 65 11.81 -14.88 8.51
N THR A 66 10.71 -15.25 9.15
CA THR A 66 10.77 -16.03 10.40
C THR A 66 11.21 -17.47 10.15
N ASP A 67 11.77 -18.11 11.18
CA ASP A 67 12.18 -19.51 11.08
C ASP A 67 10.99 -20.45 10.81
N LEU A 68 9.77 -20.09 11.23
CA LEU A 68 8.55 -20.81 10.87
C LEU A 68 8.26 -20.72 9.37
N GLU A 69 8.37 -19.53 8.78
CA GLU A 69 8.19 -19.30 7.34
C GLU A 69 9.28 -19.96 6.48
N ARG A 70 10.46 -20.25 7.06
CA ARG A 70 11.59 -20.91 6.39
C ARG A 70 11.50 -22.43 6.34
N ARG A 71 10.60 -23.05 7.10
CA ARG A 71 10.48 -24.51 7.10
C ARG A 71 10.15 -25.02 5.69
N PRO A 72 10.68 -26.18 5.26
CA PRO A 72 10.47 -26.68 3.91
C PRO A 72 9.01 -26.72 3.47
N GLU A 73 8.09 -27.11 4.36
CA GLU A 73 6.65 -27.17 4.13
C GLU A 73 5.97 -25.80 3.99
N ASN A 74 6.60 -24.73 4.48
CA ASN A 74 6.07 -23.36 4.49
C ASN A 74 6.71 -22.46 3.44
N MET A 75 7.70 -22.95 2.69
CA MET A 75 8.38 -22.16 1.68
C MET A 75 7.37 -21.68 0.63
N ARG A 76 7.28 -20.35 0.43
CA ARG A 76 6.29 -19.69 -0.45
C ARG A 76 4.83 -19.93 -0.06
N SER A 77 4.55 -20.43 1.14
CA SER A 77 3.19 -20.57 1.62
C SER A 77 2.58 -19.20 1.90
N THR A 78 1.40 -18.95 1.33
CA THR A 78 0.61 -17.73 1.60
C THR A 78 -0.39 -17.93 2.73
N ALA A 79 -0.31 -19.05 3.46
CA ALA A 79 -1.17 -19.35 4.60
C ALA A 79 -0.88 -18.43 5.79
N ASN A 80 -1.89 -18.20 6.61
CA ASN A 80 -1.77 -17.49 7.88
C ASN A 80 -1.14 -18.41 8.95
N LEU A 81 0.19 -18.54 8.92
CA LEU A 81 0.94 -19.51 9.76
C LEU A 81 0.85 -19.21 11.27
N PHE A 82 0.49 -17.99 11.65
CA PHE A 82 0.42 -17.55 13.04
C PHE A 82 -1.02 -17.44 13.55
N GLU A 83 -2.02 -17.80 12.72
CA GLU A 83 -3.45 -17.72 13.06
C GLU A 83 -3.85 -16.29 13.48
N LEU A 84 -3.30 -15.29 12.80
CA LEU A 84 -3.59 -13.89 13.07
C LEU A 84 -5.06 -13.57 12.75
N PRO A 85 -5.75 -12.79 13.59
CA PRO A 85 -7.08 -12.29 13.26
C PRO A 85 -7.05 -11.43 11.99
N ALA A 86 -8.06 -11.58 11.12
CA ALA A 86 -8.11 -10.86 9.84
C ALA A 86 -8.07 -9.32 9.97
N PHE A 87 -8.48 -8.75 11.12
CA PHE A 87 -8.37 -7.30 11.36
C PHE A 87 -6.92 -6.80 11.43
N CYS A 88 -5.93 -7.68 11.62
CA CYS A 88 -4.50 -7.32 11.52
C CYS A 88 -4.08 -6.95 10.09
N GLN A 89 -4.95 -7.16 9.10
CA GLN A 89 -4.72 -6.77 7.70
C GLN A 89 -4.88 -5.26 7.48
N TYR A 90 -5.58 -4.54 8.36
CA TYR A 90 -5.78 -3.12 8.18
C TYR A 90 -4.53 -2.30 8.52
N GLY A 91 -4.08 -1.46 7.57
CA GLY A 91 -2.98 -0.49 7.74
C GLY A 91 -3.31 0.74 8.59
N VAL A 92 -4.43 0.76 9.31
CA VAL A 92 -4.95 1.96 10.01
C VAL A 92 -4.83 1.88 11.53
N GLY A 93 -4.08 0.91 12.07
CA GLY A 93 -3.79 0.83 13.50
C GLY A 93 -2.90 1.98 13.97
N SER A 94 -3.12 2.45 15.20
CA SER A 94 -2.21 3.35 15.95
C SER A 94 -0.89 2.67 16.31
N ILE A 95 -0.90 1.34 16.39
CA ILE A 95 0.29 0.49 16.35
C ILE A 95 0.14 -0.32 15.07
N GLY A 96 1.17 -0.38 14.23
CA GLY A 96 1.10 -1.14 12.99
C GLY A 96 0.94 -2.64 13.22
N GLY A 97 0.35 -3.34 12.24
CA GLY A 97 0.08 -4.77 12.34
C GLY A 97 1.36 -5.59 12.20
N PRO A 98 1.46 -6.79 12.79
CA PRO A 98 2.66 -7.61 12.72
C PRO A 98 2.86 -8.33 11.37
N GLY A 99 1.97 -8.08 10.38
CA GLY A 99 1.99 -8.68 9.06
C GLY A 99 1.69 -10.18 9.03
N PHE A 100 1.09 -10.67 7.94
CA PHE A 100 0.69 -12.09 7.82
C PHE A 100 1.80 -13.00 7.29
N GLY A 101 2.79 -12.45 6.58
CA GLY A 101 3.98 -13.19 6.18
C GLY A 101 4.65 -12.64 4.92
N ALA A 102 5.97 -12.78 4.84
CA ALA A 102 6.77 -12.25 3.74
C ALA A 102 6.43 -12.91 2.39
N TRP A 103 5.96 -14.17 2.43
CA TRP A 103 5.57 -14.90 1.22
C TRP A 103 4.31 -14.35 0.55
N ARG A 104 3.40 -13.70 1.29
CA ARG A 104 2.23 -13.01 0.70
C ARG A 104 2.67 -11.81 -0.13
N GLU A 105 3.59 -11.02 0.38
CA GLU A 105 4.16 -9.88 -0.33
C GLU A 105 4.91 -10.33 -1.60
N LEU A 106 5.73 -11.40 -1.51
CA LEU A 106 6.38 -11.98 -2.69
C LEU A 106 5.36 -12.44 -3.75
N ALA A 107 4.29 -13.11 -3.32
CA ALA A 107 3.26 -13.58 -4.23
C ALA A 107 2.55 -12.42 -4.94
N ALA A 108 2.27 -11.32 -4.22
CA ALA A 108 1.70 -10.11 -4.80
C ALA A 108 2.65 -9.45 -5.81
N HIS A 109 3.93 -9.27 -5.48
CA HIS A 109 4.93 -8.76 -6.44
C HIS A 109 5.09 -9.67 -7.67
N THR A 110 4.99 -10.99 -7.48
CA THR A 110 5.00 -11.94 -8.60
C THR A 110 3.79 -11.75 -9.49
N MET A 111 2.59 -11.57 -8.92
CA MET A 111 1.38 -11.30 -9.70
C MET A 111 1.49 -9.99 -10.49
N THR A 112 1.90 -8.91 -9.82
CA THR A 112 1.95 -7.57 -10.42
C THR A 112 3.02 -7.45 -11.50
N THR A 113 4.20 -8.04 -11.27
CA THR A 113 5.28 -8.10 -12.27
C THR A 113 4.81 -8.84 -13.53
N ASN A 114 4.10 -9.96 -13.39
CA ASN A 114 3.59 -10.70 -14.54
C ASN A 114 2.51 -9.93 -15.32
N TRP A 115 1.71 -9.08 -14.67
CA TRP A 115 0.76 -8.21 -15.37
C TRP A 115 1.46 -7.17 -16.25
N VAL A 116 2.57 -6.58 -15.77
CA VAL A 116 3.37 -5.64 -16.55
C VAL A 116 4.06 -6.34 -17.71
N ILE A 117 4.64 -7.53 -17.48
CA ILE A 117 5.30 -8.34 -18.52
C ILE A 117 4.29 -8.74 -19.60
N ALA A 118 3.09 -9.19 -19.23
CA ALA A 118 2.03 -9.55 -20.17
C ALA A 118 1.47 -8.34 -20.93
N GLY A 119 1.58 -7.14 -20.37
CA GLY A 119 1.00 -5.92 -20.92
C GLY A 119 -0.46 -5.72 -20.54
N ASP A 120 -0.93 -6.41 -19.49
CA ASP A 120 -2.28 -6.26 -18.98
C ASP A 120 -2.47 -4.89 -18.30
N HIS A 121 -1.46 -4.44 -17.55
CA HIS A 121 -1.46 -3.15 -16.84
C HIS A 121 -0.04 -2.77 -16.41
N GLU A 122 0.35 -1.50 -16.62
CA GLU A 122 1.73 -1.04 -16.42
C GLU A 122 1.97 -0.34 -15.08
N GLY A 123 0.92 -0.07 -14.31
CA GLY A 123 0.94 0.68 -13.04
C GLY A 123 1.49 -0.07 -11.83
N PHE A 124 2.55 -0.87 -12.01
CA PHE A 124 3.24 -1.60 -10.95
C PHE A 124 4.75 -1.60 -11.20
N PRO A 125 5.60 -1.39 -10.18
CA PRO A 125 7.05 -1.60 -10.32
C PRO A 125 7.37 -3.06 -10.62
N LEU A 126 8.34 -3.31 -11.50
CA LEU A 126 8.80 -4.66 -11.83
C LEU A 126 9.68 -5.23 -10.70
N MET A 127 9.40 -6.44 -10.21
CA MET A 127 10.33 -7.17 -9.35
C MET A 127 11.39 -7.87 -10.22
N HIS A 128 12.60 -7.32 -10.27
CA HIS A 128 13.72 -7.86 -11.01
C HIS A 128 14.20 -9.22 -10.48
N HIS A 129 14.27 -9.37 -9.16
CA HIS A 129 14.74 -10.60 -8.52
C HIS A 129 14.24 -10.69 -7.08
N TRP A 130 14.38 -11.87 -6.48
CA TRP A 130 14.24 -12.04 -5.03
C TRP A 130 15.12 -13.18 -4.54
N ARG A 131 15.61 -13.08 -3.30
CA ARG A 131 16.44 -14.12 -2.67
C ARG A 131 16.20 -14.14 -1.16
N VAL A 132 16.22 -15.32 -0.55
CA VAL A 132 16.31 -15.45 0.92
C VAL A 132 17.77 -15.43 1.31
N LEU A 133 18.19 -14.46 2.12
CA LEU A 133 19.57 -14.37 2.59
C LEU A 133 19.64 -14.51 4.11
N PRO A 134 20.50 -15.39 4.67
CA PRO A 134 20.70 -15.52 6.11
C PRO A 134 21.45 -14.31 6.66
N GLY A 135 21.04 -13.80 7.82
CA GLY A 135 21.65 -12.62 8.41
C GLY A 135 21.24 -12.47 9.88
N PRO A 136 21.91 -11.58 10.63
CA PRO A 136 21.53 -11.32 12.00
C PRO A 136 20.10 -10.80 12.04
N GLY A 137 19.33 -11.23 13.05
CA GLY A 137 18.03 -10.63 13.33
C GLY A 137 18.18 -9.14 13.56
N ARG A 138 17.25 -8.37 13.02
CA ARG A 138 17.18 -6.92 13.23
C ARG A 138 16.27 -6.64 14.44
N PRO A 139 16.51 -5.55 15.18
CA PRO A 139 15.56 -5.09 16.17
C PRO A 139 14.17 -4.94 15.58
N LEU A 140 13.15 -5.15 16.41
CA LEU A 140 11.79 -4.84 15.99
C LEU A 140 11.69 -3.36 15.61
N PRO A 141 10.84 -3.04 14.62
CA PRO A 141 10.41 -1.67 14.37
C PRO A 141 9.90 -1.01 15.66
N GLU A 142 10.04 0.31 15.77
CA GLU A 142 9.68 1.07 16.98
C GLU A 142 8.24 0.77 17.43
N GLU A 143 7.32 0.64 16.48
CA GLU A 143 5.91 0.36 16.74
C GLU A 143 5.68 -1.00 17.43
N LEU A 144 6.57 -1.97 17.20
CA LEU A 144 6.49 -3.32 17.77
C LEU A 144 7.50 -3.56 18.89
N ALA A 145 8.35 -2.59 19.21
CA ALA A 145 9.41 -2.73 20.21
C ALA A 145 8.86 -3.02 21.62
N ASP A 146 7.73 -2.41 21.98
CA ASP A 146 6.95 -2.77 23.18
C ASP A 146 5.97 -3.90 22.83
N VAL A 147 6.46 -5.14 22.93
CA VAL A 147 5.72 -6.35 22.57
C VAL A 147 4.42 -6.48 23.38
N GLU A 148 4.46 -6.18 24.69
CA GLU A 148 3.28 -6.28 25.55
C GLU A 148 2.19 -5.31 25.11
N ARG A 149 2.56 -4.06 24.86
CA ARG A 149 1.64 -3.03 24.38
C ARG A 149 1.09 -3.37 22.99
N ALA A 150 1.93 -3.84 22.08
CA ALA A 150 1.50 -4.23 20.73
C ALA A 150 0.52 -5.41 20.77
N VAL A 151 0.81 -6.44 21.57
CA VAL A 151 -0.08 -7.60 21.75
C VAL A 151 -1.41 -7.17 22.34
N ALA A 152 -1.40 -6.34 23.39
CA ALA A 152 -2.61 -5.83 24.01
C ALA A 152 -3.46 -5.01 23.01
N TYR A 153 -2.82 -4.12 22.23
CA TYR A 153 -3.51 -3.30 21.23
C TYR A 153 -4.23 -4.12 20.16
N TRP A 154 -3.60 -5.21 19.72
CA TRP A 154 -4.14 -6.09 18.69
C TRP A 154 -5.08 -7.18 19.23
N GLY A 155 -5.49 -7.10 20.51
CA GLY A 155 -6.52 -7.96 21.08
C GLY A 155 -6.01 -9.12 21.95
N GLY A 156 -4.73 -9.15 22.30
CA GLY A 156 -4.16 -10.05 23.31
C GLY A 156 -3.97 -11.50 22.88
N GLY A 157 -4.18 -11.83 21.60
CA GLY A 157 -4.09 -13.20 21.10
C GLY A 157 -2.67 -13.77 21.11
N GLN A 158 -2.53 -15.06 21.45
CA GLN A 158 -1.22 -15.74 21.43
C GLN A 158 -0.57 -15.77 20.04
N GLY A 159 -1.36 -15.86 18.97
CA GLY A 159 -0.87 -15.78 17.59
C GLY A 159 -0.12 -14.48 17.28
N ILE A 160 -0.64 -13.35 17.77
CA ILE A 160 -0.03 -12.02 17.61
C ILE A 160 1.32 -11.97 18.32
N ARG A 161 1.37 -12.42 19.58
CA ARG A 161 2.62 -12.50 20.34
C ARG A 161 3.66 -13.36 19.62
N ARG A 162 3.28 -14.58 19.25
CA ARG A 162 4.16 -15.52 18.54
C ARG A 162 4.71 -14.88 17.26
N ARG A 163 3.90 -14.13 16.51
CA ARG A 163 4.35 -13.44 15.30
C ARG A 163 5.39 -12.35 15.62
N ILE A 164 5.12 -11.48 16.58
CA ILE A 164 6.03 -10.38 16.94
C ILE A 164 7.36 -10.93 17.48
N GLU A 165 7.33 -11.94 18.35
CA GLU A 165 8.54 -12.58 18.88
C GLU A 165 9.31 -13.31 17.76
N ALA A 166 8.61 -13.98 16.83
CA ALA A 166 9.27 -14.61 15.69
C ALA A 166 9.92 -13.59 14.75
N LEU A 167 9.31 -12.42 14.54
CA LEU A 167 9.93 -11.32 13.79
C LEU A 167 11.23 -10.87 14.45
N GLN A 168 11.23 -10.69 15.77
CA GLN A 168 12.42 -10.31 16.54
C GLN A 168 13.55 -11.35 16.43
N GLN A 169 13.18 -12.64 16.37
CA GLN A 169 14.11 -13.76 16.32
C GLN A 169 14.51 -14.17 14.89
N SER A 170 14.01 -13.47 13.87
CA SER A 170 14.24 -13.86 12.47
C SER A 170 15.73 -13.90 12.15
N SER A 171 16.20 -15.01 11.58
CA SER A 171 17.61 -15.24 11.21
C SER A 171 17.87 -15.14 9.70
N ALA A 172 16.87 -14.68 8.95
CA ALA A 172 16.97 -14.40 7.53
C ALA A 172 16.02 -13.27 7.12
N SER A 173 16.28 -12.73 5.92
CA SER A 173 15.37 -11.80 5.25
C SER A 173 15.07 -12.29 3.85
N LEU A 174 13.85 -12.05 3.40
CA LEU A 174 13.48 -12.07 2.00
C LEU A 174 13.88 -10.73 1.39
N MET A 175 14.82 -10.78 0.44
CA MET A 175 15.23 -9.63 -0.35
C MET A 175 14.36 -9.55 -1.60
N LEU A 176 13.71 -8.41 -1.81
CA LEU A 176 12.94 -8.07 -3.00
C LEU A 176 13.71 -6.98 -3.76
N PHE A 177 14.18 -7.29 -4.96
CA PHE A 177 14.87 -6.35 -5.84
C PHE A 177 13.86 -5.81 -6.84
N LEU A 178 13.50 -4.53 -6.70
CA LEU A 178 12.40 -3.87 -7.36
C LEU A 178 12.92 -2.74 -8.26
N GLU A 179 12.17 -2.46 -9.32
CA GLU A 179 12.34 -1.27 -10.14
C GLU A 179 12.29 -0.01 -9.28
N TYR A 180 13.27 0.88 -9.46
CA TYR A 180 13.32 2.13 -8.75
C TYR A 180 12.51 3.22 -9.46
N ILE A 181 11.50 3.75 -8.76
CA ILE A 181 10.72 4.90 -9.20
C ILE A 181 10.89 5.99 -8.13
N PRO A 182 11.49 7.14 -8.47
CA PRO A 182 12.07 8.04 -7.46
C PRO A 182 11.05 8.90 -6.70
N GLN A 183 9.84 9.08 -7.22
CA GLN A 183 8.86 9.99 -6.61
C GLN A 183 7.70 9.21 -6.01
N SER A 184 7.46 9.43 -4.72
CA SER A 184 6.20 9.08 -4.08
C SER A 184 5.09 9.99 -4.62
N LEU A 185 3.87 9.48 -4.64
CA LEU A 185 2.69 10.27 -4.97
C LEU A 185 2.49 11.39 -3.94
N HIS A 186 2.83 11.14 -2.66
CA HIS A 186 2.75 12.14 -1.60
C HIS A 186 3.55 13.40 -1.95
N ASP A 187 4.85 13.22 -2.22
CA ASP A 187 5.75 14.33 -2.50
C ASP A 187 5.42 15.01 -3.83
N TRP A 188 5.17 14.21 -4.87
CA TRP A 188 4.88 14.73 -6.20
C TRP A 188 3.58 15.54 -6.22
N LEU A 189 2.51 15.03 -5.61
CA LEU A 189 1.23 15.73 -5.56
C LEU A 189 1.32 16.99 -4.69
N GLY A 190 2.09 16.95 -3.59
CA GLY A 190 2.37 18.11 -2.75
C GLY A 190 2.91 19.30 -3.56
N VAL A 191 3.91 19.06 -4.41
CA VAL A 191 4.47 20.08 -5.30
C VAL A 191 3.41 20.60 -6.27
N ARG A 192 2.63 19.71 -6.91
CA ARG A 192 1.64 20.12 -7.92
C ARG A 192 0.47 20.89 -7.37
N ILE A 193 0.04 20.60 -6.15
CA ILE A 193 -1.01 21.34 -5.47
C ILE A 193 -0.47 22.70 -5.01
N GLY A 194 0.79 22.76 -4.56
CA GLY A 194 1.47 24.02 -4.25
C GLY A 194 1.66 24.94 -5.47
N ASP A 195 1.87 24.38 -6.67
CA ASP A 195 1.94 25.14 -7.93
C ASP A 195 0.61 25.87 -8.26
N GLY A 196 -0.53 25.35 -7.77
CA GLY A 196 -1.86 25.92 -7.98
C GLY A 196 -2.38 25.88 -9.43
N GLY A 197 -3.52 26.53 -9.66
CA GLY A 197 -4.14 26.70 -10.99
C GLY A 197 -4.33 25.39 -11.77
N ASP A 198 -4.12 25.45 -13.09
CA ASP A 198 -4.31 24.29 -13.98
C ASP A 198 -3.38 23.12 -13.67
N ALA A 199 -2.21 23.38 -13.06
CA ALA A 199 -1.27 22.32 -12.70
C ALA A 199 -1.85 21.43 -11.59
N ALA A 200 -2.43 22.06 -10.56
CA ALA A 200 -3.13 21.39 -9.48
C ALA A 200 -4.35 20.60 -9.99
N GLU A 201 -5.15 21.19 -10.90
CA GLU A 201 -6.32 20.52 -11.48
C GLU A 201 -5.93 19.27 -12.29
N ARG A 202 -4.96 19.40 -13.19
CA ARG A 202 -4.49 18.25 -14.01
C ARG A 202 -3.90 17.14 -13.16
N ALA A 203 -3.12 17.50 -12.13
CA ALA A 203 -2.54 16.52 -11.22
C ALA A 203 -3.63 15.79 -10.43
N CYS A 204 -4.59 16.51 -9.86
CA CYS A 204 -5.69 15.91 -9.11
C CYS A 204 -6.56 14.99 -9.98
N ALA A 205 -6.87 15.41 -11.21
CA ALA A 205 -7.63 14.60 -12.17
C ALA A 205 -6.88 13.32 -12.57
N MET A 206 -5.57 13.41 -12.86
CA MET A 206 -4.73 12.25 -13.15
C MET A 206 -4.71 11.28 -11.98
N VAL A 207 -4.48 11.77 -10.76
CA VAL A 207 -4.43 10.94 -9.55
C VAL A 207 -5.76 10.24 -9.31
N ALA A 208 -6.88 10.95 -9.38
CA ALA A 208 -8.19 10.35 -9.19
C ALA A 208 -8.48 9.23 -10.22
N GLY A 209 -8.16 9.48 -11.50
CA GLY A 209 -8.36 8.50 -12.57
C GLY A 209 -7.47 7.26 -12.45
N GLU A 210 -6.17 7.45 -12.20
CA GLU A 210 -5.21 6.35 -12.07
C GLU A 210 -5.42 5.53 -10.79
N LEU A 211 -5.86 6.16 -9.69
CA LEU A 211 -6.27 5.44 -8.48
C LEU A 211 -7.45 4.52 -8.77
N GLU A 212 -8.49 5.04 -9.42
CA GLU A 212 -9.68 4.27 -9.77
C GLU A 212 -9.33 3.11 -10.71
N ALA A 213 -8.56 3.37 -11.77
CA ALA A 213 -8.17 2.37 -12.76
C ALA A 213 -7.31 1.25 -12.16
N GLY A 214 -6.25 1.59 -11.43
CA GLY A 214 -5.34 0.60 -10.86
C GLY A 214 -5.98 -0.26 -9.77
N ILE A 215 -6.79 0.36 -8.88
CA ILE A 215 -7.54 -0.38 -7.85
C ILE A 215 -8.58 -1.29 -8.49
N ALA A 216 -9.35 -0.79 -9.47
CA ALA A 216 -10.32 -1.62 -10.17
C ALA A 216 -9.63 -2.82 -10.85
N PHE A 217 -8.47 -2.61 -11.46
CA PHE A 217 -7.69 -3.66 -12.10
C PHE A 217 -7.24 -4.75 -11.11
N MET A 218 -6.68 -4.36 -9.95
CA MET A 218 -6.27 -5.30 -8.90
C MET A 218 -7.48 -6.07 -8.36
N ASN A 219 -8.55 -5.37 -7.98
CA ASN A 219 -9.73 -5.97 -7.36
C ASN A 219 -10.43 -6.95 -8.32
N ALA A 220 -10.49 -6.64 -9.62
CA ALA A 220 -11.05 -7.53 -10.65
C ALA A 220 -10.27 -8.84 -10.79
N ARG A 221 -8.98 -8.84 -10.44
CA ARG A 221 -8.11 -10.04 -10.42
C ARG A 221 -8.00 -10.66 -9.04
N GLY A 222 -8.81 -10.18 -8.09
CA GLY A 222 -8.94 -10.70 -6.74
C GLY A 222 -7.75 -10.40 -5.84
N LEU A 223 -6.99 -9.33 -6.12
CA LEU A 223 -5.95 -8.77 -5.24
C LEU A 223 -6.49 -7.47 -4.61
N LEU A 224 -6.43 -7.38 -3.28
CA LEU A 224 -6.65 -6.15 -2.53
C LEU A 224 -5.33 -5.71 -1.90
N HIS A 225 -5.05 -4.41 -1.91
CA HIS A 225 -3.82 -3.80 -1.40
C HIS A 225 -3.87 -3.52 0.11
N PHE A 226 -5.04 -3.13 0.63
CA PHE A 226 -5.31 -2.70 2.02
C PHE A 226 -4.53 -1.49 2.56
N ASP A 227 -3.56 -0.96 1.81
CA ASP A 227 -2.67 0.08 2.31
C ASP A 227 -2.17 1.04 1.21
N ALA A 228 -3.07 1.39 0.29
CA ALA A 228 -2.78 2.26 -0.86
C ALA A 228 -2.74 3.76 -0.46
N HIS A 229 -1.95 4.13 0.54
CA HIS A 229 -1.68 5.54 0.86
C HIS A 229 -0.60 6.11 -0.06
N PHE A 230 -0.47 7.44 -0.12
CA PHE A 230 0.33 8.10 -1.16
C PHE A 230 1.85 7.94 -1.01
N GLU A 231 2.32 7.38 0.09
CA GLU A 231 3.73 6.98 0.24
C GLU A 231 3.98 5.56 -0.33
N ASN A 232 2.95 4.70 -0.35
CA ASN A 232 2.97 3.37 -0.98
C ASN A 232 2.54 3.40 -2.46
N ILE A 233 2.38 4.60 -3.02
CA ILE A 233 2.10 4.80 -4.45
C ILE A 233 3.20 5.69 -4.99
N LEU A 234 3.82 5.26 -6.08
CA LEU A 234 4.87 6.01 -6.77
C LEU A 234 4.30 6.63 -8.05
N THR A 235 5.00 7.61 -8.62
CA THR A 235 4.60 8.22 -9.89
C THR A 235 5.79 8.74 -10.68
N ASP A 236 5.66 8.73 -12.00
CA ASP A 236 6.52 9.48 -12.94
C ASP A 236 5.90 10.83 -13.35
N GLY A 237 4.76 11.18 -12.74
CA GLY A 237 3.94 12.35 -13.07
C GLY A 237 2.96 12.15 -14.23
N ARG A 238 2.89 10.95 -14.81
CA ARG A 238 1.94 10.58 -15.86
C ARG A 238 1.03 9.42 -15.45
N ARG A 239 1.55 8.49 -14.66
CA ARG A 239 0.82 7.32 -14.15
C ARG A 239 1.13 7.03 -12.69
N LEU A 240 0.33 6.18 -12.08
CA LEU A 240 0.57 5.70 -10.72
C LEU A 240 1.14 4.27 -10.72
N PHE A 241 2.00 4.00 -9.74
CA PHE A 241 2.59 2.69 -9.51
C PHE A 241 2.28 2.23 -8.10
N PHE A 242 1.45 1.20 -7.97
CA PHE A 242 1.12 0.62 -6.66
C PHE A 242 2.27 -0.27 -6.19
N THR A 243 2.74 -0.05 -4.96
CA THR A 243 3.86 -0.79 -4.35
C THR A 243 3.56 -1.07 -2.88
N ASP A 244 4.48 -1.78 -2.22
CA ASP A 244 4.32 -2.25 -0.85
C ASP A 244 3.08 -3.13 -0.64
N TYR A 245 3.27 -4.44 -0.85
CA TYR A 245 2.21 -5.42 -0.70
C TYR A 245 2.27 -6.14 0.65
N GLY A 246 2.90 -5.54 1.68
CA GLY A 246 3.03 -6.13 3.02
C GLY A 246 1.67 -6.42 3.68
N LEU A 247 0.63 -5.67 3.28
CA LEU A 247 -0.76 -5.85 3.70
C LEU A 247 -1.68 -6.31 2.56
N ALA A 248 -1.15 -6.83 1.45
CA ALA A 248 -2.02 -7.33 0.40
C ALA A 248 -2.76 -8.62 0.81
N LEU A 249 -3.99 -8.77 0.32
CA LEU A 249 -4.81 -9.97 0.49
C LEU A 249 -5.38 -10.39 -0.88
N SER A 250 -5.23 -11.66 -1.23
CA SER A 250 -5.66 -12.17 -2.53
C SER A 250 -6.51 -13.42 -2.41
N SER A 251 -7.53 -13.53 -3.26
CA SER A 251 -8.33 -14.74 -3.46
C SER A 251 -7.50 -15.94 -3.95
N ARG A 252 -6.28 -15.70 -4.44
CA ARG A 252 -5.33 -16.73 -4.87
C ARG A 252 -4.39 -17.20 -3.76
N PHE A 253 -4.48 -16.62 -2.56
CA PHE A 253 -3.71 -17.08 -1.41
C PHE A 253 -4.36 -18.31 -0.76
N ALA A 254 -3.58 -19.04 0.03
CA ALA A 254 -4.07 -20.12 0.89
C ALA A 254 -4.81 -19.52 2.10
N LEU A 255 -6.06 -19.11 1.88
CA LEU A 255 -6.91 -18.47 2.89
C LEU A 255 -7.67 -19.49 3.73
N THR A 256 -7.84 -19.19 5.03
CA THR A 256 -8.87 -19.87 5.83
C THR A 256 -10.29 -19.43 5.39
N PRO A 257 -11.35 -20.16 5.77
CA PRO A 257 -12.73 -19.73 5.51
C PRO A 257 -13.04 -18.32 6.06
N GLU A 258 -12.48 -17.97 7.22
CA GLU A 258 -12.64 -16.66 7.83
C GLU A 258 -11.95 -15.56 7.02
N GLU A 259 -10.73 -15.82 6.52
CA GLU A 259 -10.01 -14.89 5.65
C GLU A 259 -10.71 -14.71 4.30
N ALA A 260 -11.27 -15.78 3.72
CA ALA A 260 -12.05 -15.70 2.49
C ALA A 260 -13.34 -14.88 2.68
N ALA A 261 -14.05 -15.08 3.80
CA ALA A 261 -15.23 -14.28 4.15
C ALA A 261 -14.86 -12.82 4.46
N PHE A 262 -13.69 -12.58 5.05
CA PHE A 262 -13.15 -11.24 5.24
C PHE A 262 -12.87 -10.58 3.88
N LEU A 263 -12.16 -11.25 2.97
CA LEU A 263 -11.87 -10.75 1.63
C LEU A 263 -13.16 -10.39 0.87
N ASP A 264 -14.17 -11.27 0.89
CA ASP A 264 -15.43 -11.04 0.18
C ASP A 264 -16.18 -9.80 0.70
N ARG A 265 -16.18 -9.60 2.02
CA ARG A 265 -16.76 -8.42 2.66
C ARG A 265 -16.00 -7.13 2.33
N HIS A 266 -14.73 -7.22 1.95
CA HIS A 266 -13.82 -6.08 1.74
C HIS A 266 -13.48 -5.80 0.27
N ARG A 267 -14.18 -6.39 -0.70
CA ARG A 267 -13.91 -6.16 -2.15
C ARG A 267 -13.86 -4.67 -2.57
N GLY A 268 -14.57 -3.80 -1.85
CA GLY A 268 -14.58 -2.34 -2.08
C GLY A 268 -13.62 -1.54 -1.19
N TYR A 269 -12.85 -2.21 -0.31
CA TYR A 269 -12.06 -1.54 0.72
C TYR A 269 -11.04 -0.57 0.13
N ASP A 270 -10.21 -1.01 -0.82
CA ASP A 270 -9.16 -0.16 -1.40
C ASP A 270 -9.70 1.09 -2.07
N ARG A 271 -10.84 0.98 -2.79
CA ARG A 271 -11.49 2.14 -3.40
C ARG A 271 -11.93 3.13 -2.32
N CYS A 272 -12.58 2.65 -1.27
CA CYS A 272 -13.01 3.50 -0.16
C CYS A 272 -11.81 4.08 0.61
N TYR A 273 -10.75 3.30 0.79
CA TYR A 273 -9.51 3.69 1.46
C TYR A 273 -8.81 4.82 0.68
N ALA A 274 -8.57 4.63 -0.61
CA ALA A 274 -7.92 5.61 -1.48
C ALA A 274 -8.74 6.90 -1.59
N ALA A 275 -10.06 6.81 -1.75
CA ALA A 275 -10.94 7.98 -1.74
C ALA A 275 -10.87 8.75 -0.41
N THR A 276 -10.88 8.02 0.71
CA THR A 276 -10.73 8.62 2.06
C THR A 276 -9.38 9.29 2.22
N HIS A 277 -8.30 8.64 1.78
CA HIS A 277 -6.95 9.19 1.81
C HIS A 277 -6.84 10.45 0.95
N LEU A 278 -7.36 10.44 -0.28
CA LEU A 278 -7.34 11.58 -1.18
C LEU A 278 -8.03 12.81 -0.58
N VAL A 279 -9.23 12.62 -0.01
CA VAL A 279 -9.97 13.72 0.63
C VAL A 279 -9.21 14.27 1.84
N ASN A 280 -8.71 13.41 2.73
CA ASN A 280 -7.98 13.85 3.92
C ASN A 280 -6.64 14.51 3.58
N TRP A 281 -5.95 14.01 2.54
CA TRP A 281 -4.70 14.57 2.07
C TRP A 281 -4.92 15.94 1.44
N LEU A 282 -5.94 16.10 0.58
CA LEU A 282 -6.29 17.41 0.00
C LEU A 282 -6.73 18.42 1.06
N ALA A 283 -7.51 17.99 2.05
CA ALA A 283 -7.92 18.85 3.16
C ALA A 283 -6.71 19.41 3.94
N PHE A 284 -5.70 18.57 4.19
CA PHE A 284 -4.45 19.02 4.80
C PHE A 284 -3.63 19.91 3.85
N ALA A 285 -3.43 19.50 2.60
CA ALA A 285 -2.59 20.22 1.65
C ALA A 285 -3.13 21.61 1.29
N LEU A 286 -4.45 21.78 1.22
CA LEU A 286 -5.09 23.05 0.85
C LEU A 286 -5.32 23.98 2.05
N TYR A 287 -5.62 23.44 3.22
CA TYR A 287 -6.08 24.22 4.38
C TYR A 287 -5.23 24.08 5.63
N GLY A 288 -4.30 23.13 5.68
CA GLY A 288 -3.53 22.81 6.88
C GLY A 288 -4.37 22.18 8.00
N TYR A 289 -5.55 21.63 7.70
CA TYR A 289 -6.45 21.12 8.72
C TYR A 289 -5.86 19.94 9.50
N GLU A 290 -5.89 20.05 10.82
CA GLU A 290 -5.51 18.98 11.75
C GLU A 290 -6.62 17.91 11.84
N PRO A 291 -6.41 16.74 12.51
CA PRO A 291 -7.36 15.62 12.46
C PRO A 291 -8.82 15.97 12.78
N GLU A 292 -9.07 16.79 13.80
CA GLU A 292 -10.42 17.19 14.22
C GLU A 292 -11.08 18.11 13.18
N GLU A 293 -10.32 19.08 12.66
CA GLU A 293 -10.76 20.02 11.64
C GLU A 293 -11.04 19.33 10.31
N ARG A 294 -10.17 18.39 9.91
CA ARG A 294 -10.40 17.51 8.75
C ARG A 294 -11.68 16.73 8.89
N GLY A 295 -11.92 16.15 10.06
CA GLY A 295 -13.16 15.43 10.33
C GLY A 295 -14.40 16.32 10.16
N ALA A 296 -14.36 17.55 10.65
CA ALA A 296 -15.46 18.50 10.49
C ALA A 296 -15.66 18.93 9.02
N PHE A 297 -14.56 19.26 8.34
CA PHE A 297 -14.54 19.62 6.92
C PHE A 297 -15.11 18.52 6.03
N VAL A 298 -14.68 17.27 6.24
CA VAL A 298 -15.18 16.12 5.48
C VAL A 298 -16.68 15.92 5.69
N ARG A 299 -17.19 16.09 6.92
CA ARG A 299 -18.64 16.00 7.20
C ARG A 299 -19.43 17.10 6.51
N SER A 300 -18.91 18.33 6.49
CA SER A 300 -19.52 19.47 5.78
C SER A 300 -19.57 19.20 4.27
N CYS A 301 -18.46 18.78 3.65
CA CYS A 301 -18.43 18.40 2.23
C CYS A 301 -19.38 17.24 1.93
N ALA A 302 -19.52 16.27 2.84
CA ALA A 302 -20.44 15.15 2.68
C ALA A 302 -21.93 15.57 2.69
N GLN A 303 -22.24 16.75 3.22
CA GLN A 303 -23.56 17.38 3.17
C GLN A 303 -23.77 18.22 1.90
N GLY A 304 -22.78 18.27 1.01
CA GLY A 304 -22.82 19.03 -0.24
C GLY A 304 -22.37 20.47 -0.10
N GLU A 305 -21.80 20.86 1.03
CA GLU A 305 -21.19 22.19 1.17
C GLU A 305 -19.95 22.29 0.28
N VAL A 306 -19.81 23.43 -0.40
CA VAL A 306 -18.69 23.69 -1.29
C VAL A 306 -17.45 24.00 -0.44
N PRO A 307 -16.29 23.38 -0.74
CA PRO A 307 -15.04 23.70 -0.04
C PRO A 307 -14.74 25.21 -0.08
N PRO A 308 -14.34 25.82 1.05
CA PRO A 308 -14.15 27.27 1.13
C PRO A 308 -12.91 27.74 0.34
N GLY A 309 -12.89 29.03 -0.02
CA GLY A 309 -11.76 29.65 -0.71
C GLY A 309 -11.77 29.41 -2.23
N ASN A 310 -10.70 29.86 -2.90
CA ASN A 310 -10.58 29.77 -4.36
C ASN A 310 -9.97 28.43 -4.78
N VAL A 311 -10.60 27.32 -4.38
CA VAL A 311 -10.16 25.98 -4.78
C VAL A 311 -10.59 25.73 -6.23
N PRO A 312 -9.68 25.22 -7.09
CA PRO A 312 -10.01 24.88 -8.46
C PRO A 312 -11.21 23.92 -8.55
N ALA A 313 -12.09 24.15 -9.53
CA ALA A 313 -13.41 23.51 -9.58
C ALA A 313 -13.33 21.98 -9.65
N ALA A 314 -12.33 21.45 -10.38
CA ALA A 314 -12.11 20.01 -10.46
C ALA A 314 -11.75 19.39 -9.10
N ILE A 315 -10.94 20.08 -8.30
CA ILE A 315 -10.53 19.62 -6.97
C ILE A 315 -11.71 19.70 -5.99
N ALA A 316 -12.49 20.79 -6.05
CA ALA A 316 -13.70 20.92 -5.24
C ALA A 316 -14.71 19.80 -5.56
N ALA A 317 -14.87 19.45 -6.84
CA ALA A 317 -15.73 18.35 -7.26
C ALA A 317 -15.24 16.99 -6.70
N VAL A 318 -13.93 16.71 -6.73
CA VAL A 318 -13.34 15.49 -6.13
C VAL A 318 -13.62 15.42 -4.62
N LEU A 319 -13.44 16.53 -3.90
CA LEU A 319 -13.69 16.62 -2.46
C LEU A 319 -15.15 16.31 -2.12
N VAL A 320 -16.10 17.00 -2.75
CA VAL A 320 -17.54 16.79 -2.50
C VAL A 320 -17.97 15.37 -2.89
N ARG A 321 -17.48 14.88 -4.03
CA ARG A 321 -17.80 13.54 -4.54
C ARG A 321 -17.39 12.43 -3.57
N HIS A 322 -16.18 12.50 -3.01
CA HIS A 322 -15.65 11.43 -2.15
C HIS A 322 -15.89 11.64 -0.65
N ALA A 323 -16.31 12.83 -0.23
CA ALA A 323 -16.55 13.15 1.18
C ALA A 323 -17.53 12.20 1.91
N PRO A 324 -18.66 11.75 1.31
CA PRO A 324 -19.55 10.78 1.99
C PRO A 324 -18.86 9.46 2.33
N VAL A 325 -18.01 8.95 1.44
CA VAL A 325 -17.21 7.73 1.67
C VAL A 325 -16.15 8.00 2.74
N ALA A 326 -15.45 9.13 2.63
CA ALA A 326 -14.42 9.53 3.57
C ALA A 326 -14.95 9.71 4.99
N ALA A 327 -16.17 10.24 5.16
CA ALA A 327 -16.82 10.36 6.47
C ALA A 327 -17.08 9.00 7.11
N VAL A 328 -17.66 8.05 6.36
CA VAL A 328 -17.97 6.69 6.86
C VAL A 328 -16.70 5.92 7.21
N MET A 329 -15.69 5.97 6.34
CA MET A 329 -14.40 5.32 6.59
C MET A 329 -13.64 5.98 7.73
N GLY A 330 -13.64 7.31 7.82
CA GLY A 330 -13.01 8.05 8.91
C GLY A 330 -13.58 7.68 10.28
N ASP A 331 -14.91 7.57 10.37
CA ASP A 331 -15.59 7.10 11.59
C ASP A 331 -15.24 5.64 11.90
N PHE A 332 -15.12 4.78 10.89
CA PHE A 332 -14.64 3.41 11.08
C PHE A 332 -13.21 3.38 11.59
N PHE A 333 -12.27 4.11 10.98
CA PHE A 333 -10.88 4.16 11.41
C PHE A 333 -10.72 4.71 12.83
N ARG A 334 -11.47 5.75 13.20
CA ARG A 334 -11.46 6.30 14.56
C ARG A 334 -11.90 5.24 15.58
N ARG A 335 -13.06 4.62 15.37
CA ARG A 335 -13.58 3.57 16.27
C ARG A 335 -12.66 2.35 16.30
N PHE A 336 -12.14 1.94 15.14
CA PHE A 336 -11.15 0.89 15.04
C PHE A 336 -9.97 1.23 15.94
N ARG A 337 -9.34 2.40 15.76
CA ARG A 337 -8.14 2.85 16.48
C ARG A 337 -8.33 3.07 17.98
N GLN A 338 -9.47 3.58 18.42
CA GLN A 338 -9.65 4.08 19.78
C GLN A 338 -10.55 3.18 20.64
N GLU A 339 -11.48 2.45 20.02
CA GLU A 339 -12.52 1.70 20.74
C GLU A 339 -12.29 0.20 20.68
N SER A 340 -12.20 -0.40 19.47
CA SER A 340 -12.04 -1.85 19.34
C SER A 340 -11.50 -2.31 17.97
N ARG A 341 -10.59 -3.30 17.97
CA ARG A 341 -10.13 -4.02 16.75
C ARG A 341 -11.23 -4.84 16.09
N THR A 342 -12.30 -5.14 16.81
CA THR A 342 -13.45 -5.89 16.30
C THR A 342 -14.59 -4.97 15.84
N THR A 343 -14.35 -3.66 15.75
CA THR A 343 -15.29 -2.71 15.14
C THR A 343 -15.72 -3.25 13.77
N PRO A 344 -17.04 -3.46 13.52
CA PRO A 344 -17.49 -4.01 12.26
C PRO A 344 -17.20 -3.09 11.07
N TYR A 345 -16.70 -3.65 9.98
CA TYR A 345 -16.53 -2.93 8.72
C TYR A 345 -17.89 -2.41 8.21
N PRO A 346 -18.02 -1.10 7.91
CA PRO A 346 -19.32 -0.47 7.63
C PRO A 346 -19.80 -0.69 6.18
N LEU A 347 -19.81 -1.93 5.70
CA LEU A 347 -20.09 -2.28 4.30
C LEU A 347 -21.39 -1.63 3.76
N GLU A 348 -22.49 -1.75 4.49
CA GLU A 348 -23.78 -1.21 4.03
C GLU A 348 -23.82 0.32 4.00
N ALA A 349 -23.13 0.98 4.94
CA ALA A 349 -23.01 2.43 4.92
C ALA A 349 -22.14 2.90 3.75
N LEU A 350 -21.06 2.17 3.43
CA LEU A 350 -20.20 2.46 2.28
C LEU A 350 -20.91 2.24 0.96
N ARG A 351 -21.73 1.18 0.83
CA ARG A 351 -22.58 0.97 -0.35
C ARG A 351 -23.53 2.14 -0.58
N ARG A 352 -24.20 2.63 0.48
CA ARG A 352 -25.06 3.82 0.38
C ARG A 352 -24.28 5.08 0.02
N ALA A 353 -23.11 5.30 0.61
CA ALA A 353 -22.26 6.44 0.30
C ALA A 353 -21.74 6.41 -1.15
N ALA A 354 -21.37 5.23 -1.66
CA ALA A 354 -20.89 5.05 -3.03
C ALA A 354 -22.00 5.19 -4.09
N LEU A 355 -23.28 5.01 -3.73
CA LEU A 355 -24.40 5.32 -4.61
C LEU A 355 -24.64 6.83 -4.76
N LEU A 356 -24.19 7.64 -3.80
CA LEU A 356 -24.18 9.10 -3.91
C LEU A 356 -23.00 9.61 -4.76
N ASP A 357 -22.00 8.76 -4.99
CA ASP A 357 -20.77 8.97 -5.76
C ASP A 357 -20.95 8.70 -7.28
N THR A 358 -22.12 8.20 -7.70
CA THR A 358 -22.46 8.00 -9.13
C THR A 358 -23.14 9.24 -9.69
N PRO A 359 -22.72 9.79 -10.85
CA PRO A 359 -23.41 10.94 -11.43
C PRO A 359 -24.87 10.56 -11.66
N ARG A 360 -25.79 11.39 -11.15
CA ARG A 360 -27.20 11.32 -11.54
C ARG A 360 -27.23 11.59 -13.05
N GLY A 361 -27.23 10.51 -13.84
CA GLY A 361 -27.44 10.60 -15.28
C GLY A 361 -28.72 11.40 -15.50
N GLY A 362 -28.61 12.50 -16.25
CA GLY A 362 -29.77 13.26 -16.67
C GLY A 362 -30.74 12.32 -17.37
N SER A 363 -31.92 12.13 -16.78
CA SER A 363 -33.08 11.75 -17.55
C SER A 363 -33.44 12.95 -18.42
N SER A 364 -32.95 12.94 -19.64
CA SER A 364 -33.61 13.64 -20.74
C SER A 364 -34.80 12.78 -21.15
N LEU A 365 -36.00 13.21 -20.77
CA LEU A 365 -37.21 12.97 -21.55
C LEU A 365 -37.41 14.19 -22.46
#